data_AF-A0A2S6X4Z0-F1
#
_entry.id   AF-A0A2S6X4Z0-F1
#
_cell.length_a   1.000
_cell.length_b   1.000
_cell.length_c   1.000
_cell.angle_alpha   90.00
_cell.angle_beta   90.00
_cell.angle_gamma   90.00
#
_symmetry.space_group_name_H-M   'P 1'
#
loop_
_entity.id
_entity.type
_entity.pdbx_description
1 polymer ?
#
loop_
_entity_poly.entity_id
_entity_poly.type
_entity_poly.pdbx_seq_one_letter_code
_entity_poly.pdbx_strand_id
1 'polypeptide(L)'
;MDPTEYCAMWEKARKAVLSPKEVKSELAAVPYSLRHAGVSLWIKSGVDPAEVAARAGHSIAVLYRFYAKILKGGQQHSNSLIARALDGEERP
;
A
#
# COMPACT_ATOMS: atom_id res chain seq x y z
N MET A 1 18.99 -9.72 -19.43
CA MET A 1 19.36 -8.86 -18.29
C MET A 1 19.66 -9.79 -17.14
N ASP A 2 20.90 -9.78 -16.65
CA ASP A 2 21.32 -10.64 -15.56
C ASP A 2 20.63 -10.15 -14.27
N PRO A 3 19.92 -11.01 -13.51
CA PRO A 3 19.30 -10.66 -12.23
C PRO A 3 20.25 -9.92 -11.26
N THR A 4 21.55 -10.17 -11.39
CA THR A 4 22.62 -9.57 -10.59
C THR A 4 22.81 -8.08 -10.88
N GLU A 5 22.65 -7.65 -12.14
CA GLU A 5 22.79 -6.24 -12.56
C GLU A 5 21.69 -5.36 -11.95
N TYR A 6 20.46 -5.87 -11.92
CA TYR A 6 19.31 -5.14 -11.37
C TYR A 6 19.45 -4.93 -9.85
N CYS A 7 19.89 -5.95 -9.12
CA CYS A 7 20.15 -5.86 -7.68
C CYS A 7 21.29 -4.88 -7.35
N ALA A 8 22.38 -4.91 -8.12
CA ALA A 8 23.51 -3.99 -7.93
C ALA A 8 23.11 -2.52 -8.19
N MET A 9 22.32 -2.28 -9.24
CA MET A 9 21.77 -0.96 -9.53
C MET A 9 20.84 -0.48 -8.40
N TRP A 10 20.00 -1.36 -7.87
CA TRP A 10 19.11 -1.03 -6.75
C TRP A 10 19.88 -0.64 -5.49
N GLU A 11 20.91 -1.40 -5.13
CA GLU A 11 21.79 -1.06 -4.00
C GLU A 11 22.47 0.29 -4.16
N LYS A 12 22.92 0.62 -5.38
CA LYS A 12 23.47 1.94 -5.69
C LYS A 12 22.43 3.05 -5.49
N ALA A 13 21.20 2.85 -5.95
CA ALA A 13 20.11 3.80 -5.77
C ALA A 13 19.77 4.01 -4.29
N ARG A 14 19.70 2.92 -3.48
CA ARG A 14 19.48 3.01 -2.03
C ARG A 14 20.53 3.87 -1.35
N LYS A 15 21.81 3.63 -1.63
CA LYS A 15 22.94 4.38 -1.04
C LYS A 15 22.98 5.84 -1.44
N ALA A 16 22.37 6.21 -2.58
CA ALA A 16 22.34 7.59 -3.06
C ALA A 16 21.25 8.43 -2.38
N VAL A 17 20.18 7.82 -1.88
CA VAL A 17 18.99 8.53 -1.37
C VAL A 17 18.78 8.33 0.14
N LEU A 18 19.12 7.16 0.68
CA LEU A 18 18.89 6.81 2.07
C LEU A 18 20.11 7.13 2.94
N SER A 19 19.86 7.48 4.21
CA SER A 19 20.94 7.63 5.19
C SER A 19 21.66 6.30 5.48
N PRO A 20 22.91 6.32 6.00
CA PRO A 20 23.63 5.10 6.33
C PRO A 20 22.90 4.18 7.32
N LYS A 21 22.06 4.75 8.19
CA LYS A 21 21.22 3.99 9.14
C LYS A 21 20.06 3.31 8.43
N GLU A 22 19.43 3.98 7.47
CA GLU A 22 18.31 3.45 6.69
C GLU A 22 18.76 2.38 5.69
N VAL A 23 19.92 2.54 5.05
CA VAL A 23 20.51 1.52 4.18
C VAL A 23 20.76 0.20 4.94
N LYS A 24 21.20 0.30 6.20
CA LYS A 24 21.39 -0.86 7.10
C LYS A 24 20.10 -1.49 7.60
N SER A 25 18.95 -0.83 7.40
CA SER A 25 17.64 -1.35 7.79
C SER A 25 16.97 -2.11 6.66
N GLU A 26 15.85 -2.77 6.98
CA GLU A 26 14.98 -3.44 6.00
C GLU A 26 14.24 -2.48 5.05
N LEU A 27 14.41 -1.16 5.23
CA LEU A 27 13.80 -0.17 4.37
C LEU A 27 14.29 -0.32 2.93
N ALA A 28 13.35 -0.62 2.02
CA ALA A 28 13.62 -0.77 0.60
C ALA A 28 14.70 -1.83 0.29
N ALA A 29 14.85 -2.85 1.16
CA ALA A 29 15.89 -3.89 1.04
C ALA A 29 15.91 -4.57 -0.33
N VAL A 30 14.74 -4.75 -0.96
CA VAL A 30 14.61 -5.26 -2.32
C VAL A 30 13.75 -4.32 -3.17
N PRO A 31 13.91 -4.32 -4.51
CA PRO A 31 13.07 -3.54 -5.40
C PRO A 31 11.57 -3.81 -5.21
N TYR A 32 11.22 -5.06 -4.90
CA TYR A 32 9.84 -5.49 -4.65
C TYR A 32 9.20 -4.79 -3.43
N SER A 33 9.99 -4.26 -2.48
CA SER A 33 9.47 -3.48 -1.35
C SER A 33 8.71 -2.22 -1.80
N LEU A 34 9.07 -1.62 -2.96
CA LEU A 34 8.35 -0.48 -3.51
C LEU A 34 6.91 -0.83 -3.89
N ARG A 35 6.69 -2.04 -4.39
CA ARG A 35 5.34 -2.51 -4.74
C ARG A 35 4.46 -2.59 -3.50
N HIS A 36 4.99 -3.11 -2.39
CA HIS A 36 4.27 -3.12 -1.11
C HIS A 36 3.96 -1.72 -0.61
N ALA A 37 4.90 -0.79 -0.72
CA ALA A 37 4.69 0.61 -0.34
C ALA A 37 3.61 1.28 -1.19
N GLY A 38 3.64 1.08 -2.51
CA GLY A 38 2.65 1.64 -3.44
C GLY A 38 1.23 1.12 -3.19
N VAL A 39 1.06 -0.19 -3.04
CA VAL A 39 -0.26 -0.77 -2.73
C VAL A 39 -0.77 -0.27 -1.38
N SER A 40 0.10 -0.21 -0.37
CA SER A 40 -0.25 0.32 0.96
C SER A 40 -0.67 1.79 0.90
N LEU A 41 -0.01 2.60 0.08
CA LEU A 41 -0.34 4.00 -0.14
C LEU A 41 -1.73 4.14 -0.76
N TRP A 42 -2.02 3.42 -1.85
CA TRP A 42 -3.33 3.50 -2.51
C TRP A 42 -4.48 3.13 -1.56
N ILE A 43 -4.30 2.06 -0.76
CA ILE A 43 -5.28 1.65 0.24
C ILE A 43 -5.48 2.75 1.28
N LYS A 44 -4.41 3.31 1.84
CA LYS A 44 -4.50 4.38 2.85
C LYS A 44 -5.10 5.67 2.31
N SER A 45 -4.93 5.95 1.01
CA SER A 45 -5.55 7.09 0.33
C SER A 45 -7.04 6.89 0.04
N GLY A 46 -7.63 5.75 0.40
CA GLY A 46 -9.06 5.47 0.23
C GLY A 46 -9.46 5.03 -1.19
N VAL A 47 -8.50 4.61 -2.02
CA VAL A 47 -8.81 4.03 -3.33
C VAL A 47 -9.57 2.71 -3.13
N ASP A 48 -10.58 2.48 -3.98
CA ASP A 48 -11.40 1.28 -3.94
C ASP A 48 -10.53 -0.02 -3.95
N PRO A 49 -10.75 -0.98 -3.04
CA PRO A 49 -9.96 -2.19 -2.95
C PRO A 49 -9.93 -3.05 -4.23
N ALA A 50 -11.00 -3.05 -5.03
CA ALA A 50 -11.03 -3.79 -6.30
C ALA A 50 -10.14 -3.10 -7.34
N GLU A 51 -10.19 -1.77 -7.42
CA GLU A 51 -9.33 -0.97 -8.29
C GLU A 51 -7.85 -1.11 -7.91
N VAL A 52 -7.53 -1.07 -6.61
CA VAL A 52 -6.16 -1.32 -6.12
C VAL A 52 -5.68 -2.71 -6.53
N ALA A 53 -6.52 -3.73 -6.39
CA ALA A 53 -6.17 -5.10 -6.75
C ALA A 53 -5.92 -5.25 -8.27
N ALA A 54 -6.78 -4.64 -9.10
CA ALA A 54 -6.62 -4.60 -10.55
C ALA A 54 -5.32 -3.90 -10.97
N ARG A 55 -5.03 -2.70 -10.43
CA ARG A 55 -3.77 -1.98 -10.70
C ARG A 55 -2.54 -2.72 -10.23
N ALA A 56 -2.64 -3.43 -9.12
CA ALA A 56 -1.58 -4.27 -8.65
C ALA A 56 -1.44 -5.55 -9.51
N GLY A 57 -2.46 -5.98 -10.24
CA GLY A 57 -2.44 -7.22 -11.03
C GLY A 57 -2.58 -8.48 -10.17
N HIS A 58 -3.36 -8.41 -9.09
CA HIS A 58 -3.71 -9.57 -8.27
C HIS A 58 -5.19 -9.57 -7.90
N SER A 59 -5.71 -10.71 -7.45
CA SER A 59 -7.12 -10.78 -7.04
C SER A 59 -7.41 -9.95 -5.79
N ILE A 60 -8.67 -9.55 -5.62
CA ILE A 60 -9.13 -8.86 -4.41
C ILE A 60 -8.96 -9.74 -3.15
N ALA A 61 -9.05 -11.07 -3.30
CA ALA A 61 -8.79 -12.02 -2.22
C ALA A 61 -7.32 -11.97 -1.75
N VAL A 62 -6.36 -11.85 -2.68
CA VAL A 62 -4.94 -11.64 -2.35
C VAL A 62 -4.77 -10.30 -1.64
N LEU A 63 -5.43 -9.24 -2.10
CA LEU A 63 -5.39 -7.94 -1.45
C LEU A 63 -5.86 -8.02 0.01
N TYR A 64 -7.03 -8.60 0.27
CA TYR A 64 -7.52 -8.77 1.64
C TYR A 64 -6.62 -9.66 2.48
N ARG A 65 -6.08 -10.74 1.94
CA ARG A 65 -5.20 -11.65 2.69
C ARG A 65 -3.92 -10.97 3.19
N PHE A 66 -3.28 -10.17 2.35
CA PHE A 66 -1.97 -9.58 2.67
C PHE A 66 -2.03 -8.15 3.21
N TYR A 67 -3.08 -7.39 2.85
CA TYR A 67 -3.20 -5.98 3.21
C TYR A 67 -4.33 -5.68 4.21
N ALA A 68 -5.04 -6.69 4.73
CA ALA A 68 -6.08 -6.50 5.76
C ALA A 68 -5.63 -5.67 6.97
N LYS A 69 -4.36 -5.75 7.37
CA LYS A 69 -3.83 -4.94 8.48
C LYS A 69 -3.88 -3.44 8.22
N ILE A 70 -3.78 -3.04 6.96
CA ILE A 70 -3.82 -1.63 6.53
C ILE A 70 -5.27 -1.15 6.37
N LEU A 71 -6.17 -2.08 6.05
CA LEU A 71 -7.62 -1.84 6.02
C LEU A 71 -8.22 -1.74 7.43
N LYS A 72 -7.61 -2.43 8.42
CA LYS A 72 -7.99 -2.32 9.83
C LYS A 72 -7.50 -0.99 10.42
N GLY A 73 -8.46 -0.15 10.79
CA GLY A 73 -8.24 1.23 11.26
C GLY A 73 -9.34 2.18 10.78
N GLY A 74 -10.08 1.77 9.74
CA GLY A 74 -11.18 2.53 9.18
C GLY A 74 -12.51 2.40 9.92
N GLN A 75 -12.66 1.67 11.03
CA GLN A 75 -13.98 1.41 11.62
C GLN A 75 -14.71 2.72 11.99
N GLN A 76 -14.03 3.69 12.59
CA GLN A 76 -14.61 4.99 12.89
C GLN A 76 -14.94 5.77 11.61
N HIS A 77 -14.08 5.71 10.60
CA HIS A 77 -14.34 6.33 9.29
C HIS A 77 -15.54 5.70 8.58
N SER A 78 -15.61 4.36 8.52
CA SER A 78 -16.75 3.60 8.00
C SER A 78 -18.03 3.93 8.75
N ASN A 79 -17.99 3.99 10.09
CA ASN A 79 -19.14 4.39 10.89
C ASN A 79 -19.58 5.83 10.58
N SER A 80 -18.64 6.76 10.37
CA SER A 80 -18.97 8.14 9.98
C SER A 80 -19.62 8.23 8.59
N LEU A 81 -19.17 7.40 7.64
CA LEU A 81 -19.78 7.30 6.32
C LEU A 81 -21.19 6.71 6.38
N ILE A 82 -21.39 5.67 7.19
CA ILE A 82 -22.71 5.05 7.43
C ILE A 82 -23.65 6.07 8.09
N ALA A 83 -23.20 6.74 9.16
CA ALA A 83 -23.98 7.75 9.86
C ALA A 83 -24.42 8.87 8.89
N ARG A 84 -23.49 9.41 8.09
CA ARG A 84 -23.81 10.44 7.09
C ARG A 84 -24.82 9.98 6.04
N ALA A 85 -24.77 8.71 5.63
CA ALA A 85 -25.73 8.16 4.68
C ALA A 85 -27.12 8.02 5.31
N LEU A 86 -27.19 7.53 6.56
CA LEU A 86 -28.44 7.40 7.31
C LEU A 86 -29.07 8.77 7.62
N ASP A 87 -28.27 9.75 8.06
CA ASP A 87 -28.72 11.12 8.34
C ASP A 87 -29.21 11.85 7.07
N GLY A 88 -28.69 11.45 5.90
CA GLY A 88 -29.07 12.01 4.60
C GLY A 88 -30.40 11.49 4.05
N GLU A 89 -30.88 10.33 4.52
CA GLU A 89 -32.20 9.79 4.15
C GLU A 89 -33.34 10.32 5.05
N GLU A 90 -33.01 10.96 6.18
CA GLU A 90 -33.99 11.44 7.16
C GLU A 90 -34.46 12.88 6.92
N ARG A 91 -34.41 13.36 5.66
CA ARG A 91 -34.93 14.69 5.31
C ARG A 91 -36.30 14.58 4.64
N PRO A 92 -37.40 15.04 5.29
CA PRO A 92 -38.73 15.09 4.69
C PRO A 92 -38.81 16.05 3.49
#